data_AF-A0A9E6B5M2-F1
#
_entry.id   AF-A0A9E6B5M2-F1
#
_cell.length_a   1.000
_cell.length_b   1.000
_cell.length_c   1.000
_cell.angle_alpha   90.00
_cell.angle_beta   90.00
_cell.angle_gamma   90.00
#
_symmetry.space_group_name_H-M   'P 1'
#
loop_
_entity.id
_entity.type
_entity.pdbx_description
1 polymer ?
#
loop_
_entity_poly.entity_id
_entity_poly.type
_entity_poly.pdbx_seq_one_letter_code
_entity_poly.pdbx_strand_id
1 'polypeptide(L)'
;MDAALATLRSTAAYERAAARADVVKHGELALDPLVTAVAGRETAEDTNFVLNCVIALGEIADARATDTLVQVLGESNMPMALAAARSLGQIWEGTNAGTPEVQKVNAALLALLHSELPEVGVYMPGVALVQINTIPLARPHGLPVDELRAGISDWFTRNPDALPAPGVRPWQLNAYMALHSQNAAAREAAVSALQQQRPLGAIDATLEAMAAGTTVTPDLRNLLADLSGVPFPPRGVPDDADLVTQIEQWRWQWLARLATQTDRRHVDYALSGLEGALQHYVEAPTDEAAEPVRFFRAALLSQLSDPDAVPATVSPKARTMLNDPLERKRIIQDAVATLAEVTAPLDKTAQLRIIQAQIRHDTGREVGMMFLSPLFDRAYREETPAVAGDMGEVLSRISGIPVALKNISLLDMRQARLDRWLTEVQRLGLALEATGG
;
A
#
# COMPACT_ATOMS: atom_id res chain seq x y z
N MET A 1 19.85 10.94 -32.86
CA MET A 1 19.19 10.63 -31.57
C MET A 1 18.40 9.34 -31.67
N ASP A 2 17.34 9.26 -32.48
CA ASP A 2 16.46 8.08 -32.56
C ASP A 2 17.21 6.75 -32.75
N ALA A 3 18.24 6.74 -33.60
CA ALA A 3 19.11 5.57 -33.79
C ALA A 3 19.86 5.18 -32.50
N ALA A 4 20.39 6.14 -31.74
CA ALA A 4 21.09 5.87 -30.48
C ALA A 4 20.14 5.33 -29.40
N LEU A 5 18.93 5.88 -29.30
CA LEU A 5 17.91 5.40 -28.37
C LEU A 5 17.40 4.00 -28.74
N ALA A 6 17.22 3.74 -30.04
CA ALA A 6 16.88 2.40 -30.56
C ALA A 6 18.00 1.39 -30.25
N THR A 7 19.26 1.76 -30.46
CA THR A 7 20.41 0.94 -30.09
C THR A 7 20.37 0.62 -28.59
N LEU A 8 20.26 1.63 -27.71
CA LEU A 8 20.16 1.44 -26.27
C LEU A 8 19.06 0.45 -25.88
N ARG A 9 17.88 0.54 -26.51
CA ARG A 9 16.77 -0.38 -26.29
C ARG A 9 17.10 -1.81 -26.73
N SER A 10 17.69 -1.98 -27.91
CA SER A 10 18.02 -3.30 -28.46
C SER A 10 19.27 -3.97 -27.86
N THR A 11 20.19 -3.20 -27.26
CA THR A 11 21.41 -3.72 -26.63
C THR A 11 21.05 -4.57 -25.42
N ALA A 12 21.74 -5.71 -25.25
CA ALA A 12 21.53 -6.59 -24.09
C ALA A 12 21.79 -5.84 -22.77
N ALA A 13 20.97 -6.12 -21.75
CA ALA A 13 20.95 -5.36 -20.49
C ALA A 13 22.33 -5.16 -19.82
N TYR A 14 23.22 -6.16 -19.90
CA TYR A 14 24.55 -6.13 -19.29
C TYR A 14 25.60 -5.34 -20.11
N GLU A 15 25.29 -4.94 -21.35
CA GLU A 15 26.17 -4.20 -22.27
C GLU A 15 25.70 -2.76 -22.53
N ARG A 16 24.58 -2.34 -21.94
CA ARG A 16 23.92 -1.04 -22.23
C ARG A 16 24.72 0.19 -21.84
N ALA A 17 25.78 0.07 -21.03
CA ALA A 17 26.58 1.22 -20.61
C ALA A 17 27.20 1.99 -21.79
N ALA A 18 27.72 1.28 -22.80
CA ALA A 18 28.29 1.91 -23.99
C ALA A 18 27.22 2.59 -24.86
N ALA A 19 26.09 1.91 -25.08
CA ALA A 19 24.97 2.47 -25.83
C ALA A 19 24.36 3.70 -25.12
N ARG A 20 24.32 3.70 -23.78
CA ARG A 20 23.90 4.85 -22.98
C ARG A 20 24.84 6.03 -23.16
N ALA A 21 26.14 5.79 -23.12
CA ALA A 21 27.14 6.84 -23.36
C ALA A 21 26.97 7.48 -24.74
N ASP A 22 26.58 6.71 -25.76
CA ASP A 22 26.26 7.25 -27.09
C ASP A 22 25.00 8.13 -27.08
N VAL A 23 23.97 7.78 -26.31
CA VAL A 23 22.80 8.65 -26.11
C VAL A 23 23.20 9.95 -25.42
N VAL A 24 24.02 9.89 -24.37
CA VAL A 24 24.49 11.06 -23.59
C VAL A 24 25.29 12.04 -24.44
N LYS A 25 26.08 11.58 -25.42
CA LYS A 25 26.84 12.45 -26.34
C LYS A 25 25.97 13.42 -27.13
N HIS A 26 24.68 13.15 -27.26
CA HIS A 26 23.74 14.05 -27.92
C HIS A 26 23.23 15.19 -27.02
N GLY A 27 23.55 15.19 -25.72
CA GLY A 27 23.26 16.28 -24.78
C GLY A 27 21.78 16.64 -24.72
N GLU A 28 21.47 17.93 -24.84
CA GLU A 28 20.10 18.47 -24.79
C GLU A 28 19.14 17.80 -25.79
N LEU A 29 19.62 17.35 -26.96
CA LEU A 29 18.78 16.68 -27.95
C LEU A 29 18.28 15.30 -27.49
N ALA A 30 18.91 14.72 -26.46
CA ALA A 30 18.49 13.47 -25.85
C ALA A 30 17.44 13.68 -24.75
N LEU A 31 17.24 14.91 -24.25
CA LEU A 31 16.42 15.18 -23.08
C LEU A 31 14.97 14.74 -23.27
N ASP A 32 14.25 15.29 -24.24
CA ASP A 32 12.81 14.99 -24.42
C ASP A 32 12.54 13.52 -24.72
N PRO A 33 13.32 12.83 -25.58
CA PRO A 33 13.17 11.38 -25.79
C PRO A 33 13.40 10.57 -24.52
N LEU A 34 14.40 10.94 -23.70
CA LEU A 34 14.69 10.27 -22.43
C LEU A 34 13.59 10.52 -21.39
N VAL A 35 13.14 11.77 -21.25
CA VAL A 35 12.02 12.15 -20.37
C VAL A 35 10.76 11.38 -20.77
N THR A 36 10.48 11.28 -22.07
CA THR A 36 9.32 10.51 -22.58
C THR A 36 9.46 9.02 -22.25
N ALA A 37 10.64 8.43 -22.45
CA ALA A 37 10.90 7.03 -22.12
C ALA A 37 10.74 6.75 -20.63
N VAL A 38 11.20 7.67 -19.76
CA VAL A 38 11.06 7.55 -18.31
C VAL A 38 9.62 7.80 -17.86
N ALA A 39 8.89 8.74 -18.47
CA ALA A 39 7.48 8.99 -18.17
C ALA A 39 6.59 7.78 -18.50
N GLY A 40 6.91 7.02 -19.56
CA GLY A 40 6.19 5.78 -19.93
C GLY A 40 6.60 4.52 -19.18
N ARG A 41 7.36 4.62 -18.08
CA ARG A 41 7.97 3.48 -17.38
C ARG A 41 6.98 2.48 -16.78
N GLU A 42 5.79 2.92 -16.37
CA GLU A 42 4.80 2.05 -15.70
C GLU A 42 4.35 0.89 -16.60
N THR A 43 4.33 1.10 -17.91
CA THR A 43 3.95 0.10 -18.91
C THR A 43 5.16 -0.45 -19.68
N ALA A 44 6.38 -0.14 -19.25
CA ALA A 44 7.58 -0.55 -19.96
C ALA A 44 7.90 -2.03 -19.69
N GLU A 45 7.91 -2.84 -20.75
CA GLU A 45 8.33 -4.25 -20.67
C GLU A 45 9.80 -4.40 -20.25
N ASP A 46 10.64 -3.41 -20.59
CA ASP A 46 12.07 -3.42 -20.31
C ASP A 46 12.47 -2.36 -19.28
N THR A 47 12.36 -2.72 -18.00
CA THR A 47 12.74 -1.84 -16.88
C THR A 47 14.22 -1.47 -16.90
N ASN A 48 15.09 -2.32 -17.44
CA ASN A 48 16.52 -2.03 -17.50
C ASN A 48 16.84 -0.93 -18.55
N PHE A 49 16.09 -0.88 -19.65
CA PHE A 49 16.16 0.21 -20.62
C PHE A 49 15.77 1.54 -19.96
N VAL A 50 14.66 1.56 -19.22
CA VAL A 50 14.21 2.74 -18.49
C VAL A 50 15.24 3.18 -17.44
N LEU A 51 15.83 2.24 -16.69
CA LEU A 51 16.90 2.51 -15.72
C LEU A 51 18.08 3.23 -16.37
N ASN A 52 18.50 2.79 -17.55
CA ASN A 52 19.56 3.46 -18.30
C ASN A 52 19.15 4.85 -18.79
N CYS A 53 17.87 5.09 -19.09
CA CYS A 53 17.38 6.43 -19.42
C CYS A 53 17.46 7.36 -18.21
N VAL A 54 17.10 6.89 -17.02
CA VAL A 54 17.23 7.66 -15.75
C VAL A 54 18.69 8.04 -15.48
N ILE A 55 19.62 7.12 -15.69
CA ILE A 55 21.06 7.38 -15.52
C ILE A 55 21.54 8.39 -16.58
N ALA A 56 21.11 8.24 -17.84
CA ALA A 56 21.48 9.17 -18.91
C ALA A 56 21.01 10.61 -18.64
N LEU A 57 19.83 10.79 -18.06
CA LEU A 57 19.34 12.11 -17.65
C LEU A 57 20.26 12.78 -16.63
N GLY A 58 20.81 12.03 -15.68
CA GLY A 58 21.81 12.52 -14.73
C GLY A 58 23.15 12.85 -15.38
N GLU A 59 23.62 11.97 -16.28
CA GLU A 59 24.87 12.16 -17.04
C GLU A 59 24.80 13.37 -18.01
N ILE A 60 23.61 13.73 -18.49
CA ILE A 60 23.36 14.95 -19.29
C ILE A 60 23.38 16.21 -18.41
N ALA A 61 23.06 16.09 -17.12
CA ALA A 61 23.07 17.17 -16.12
C ALA A 61 22.18 18.38 -16.48
N ASP A 62 21.05 18.16 -17.15
CA ASP A 62 20.09 19.21 -17.49
C ASP A 62 18.96 19.30 -16.44
N ALA A 63 18.82 20.46 -15.80
CA ALA A 63 17.83 20.72 -14.75
C ALA A 63 16.38 20.51 -15.19
N ARG A 64 16.08 20.55 -16.50
CA ARG A 64 14.74 20.24 -17.05
C ARG A 64 14.30 18.80 -16.78
N ALA A 65 15.22 17.89 -16.45
CA ALA A 65 14.91 16.51 -16.08
C ALA A 65 14.41 16.35 -14.62
N THR A 66 14.53 17.40 -13.79
CA THR A 66 14.32 17.34 -12.33
C THR A 66 12.95 16.78 -11.96
N ASP A 67 11.87 17.28 -12.58
CA ASP A 67 10.51 16.84 -12.22
C ASP A 67 10.28 15.36 -12.53
N THR A 68 10.76 14.90 -13.69
CA THR A 68 10.72 13.49 -14.08
C THR A 68 11.48 12.61 -13.10
N LEU A 69 12.67 13.04 -12.66
CA LEU A 69 13.48 12.28 -11.71
C LEU A 69 12.90 12.30 -10.28
N VAL A 70 12.30 13.41 -9.84
CA VAL A 70 11.58 13.49 -8.56
C VAL A 70 10.35 12.57 -8.56
N GLN A 71 9.64 12.44 -9.68
CA GLN A 71 8.54 11.46 -9.81
C GLN A 71 9.05 10.04 -9.65
N VAL A 72 10.15 9.69 -10.33
CA VAL A 72 10.78 8.36 -10.22
C VAL A 72 11.24 8.05 -8.79
N LEU A 73 11.75 9.05 -8.08
CA LEU A 73 12.20 8.91 -6.69
C LEU A 73 11.08 8.48 -5.73
N GLY A 74 9.83 8.86 -6.03
CA GLY A 74 8.65 8.57 -5.20
C GLY A 74 8.04 7.18 -5.43
N GLU A 75 8.59 6.37 -6.34
CA GLU A 75 8.07 5.05 -6.67
C GLU A 75 8.66 3.94 -5.80
N SER A 76 7.94 2.83 -5.69
CA SER A 76 8.37 1.64 -4.94
C SER A 76 9.54 0.88 -5.60
N ASN A 77 9.93 1.22 -6.84
CA ASN A 77 11.02 0.55 -7.54
C ASN A 77 12.39 1.05 -7.03
N MET A 78 12.97 0.28 -6.11
CA MET A 78 14.23 0.61 -5.44
C MET A 78 15.40 0.90 -6.38
N PRO A 79 15.79 0.02 -7.32
CA PRO A 79 16.85 0.33 -8.28
C PRO A 79 16.64 1.65 -9.04
N MET A 80 15.39 1.95 -9.40
CA MET A 80 15.04 3.16 -10.14
C MET A 80 15.14 4.42 -9.26
N ALA A 81 14.62 4.35 -8.03
CA ALA A 81 14.71 5.45 -7.07
C ALA A 81 16.17 5.79 -6.72
N LEU A 82 17.03 4.78 -6.56
CA LEU A 82 18.47 4.98 -6.31
C LEU A 82 19.19 5.61 -7.51
N ALA A 83 18.84 5.21 -8.74
CA ALA A 83 19.37 5.83 -9.94
C ALA A 83 18.91 7.28 -10.07
N ALA A 84 17.64 7.58 -9.78
CA ALA A 84 17.12 8.94 -9.78
C ALA A 84 17.78 9.81 -8.70
N ALA A 85 18.00 9.28 -7.49
CA ALA A 85 18.73 9.98 -6.43
C ALA A 85 20.13 10.39 -6.88
N ARG A 86 20.87 9.46 -7.50
CA ARG A 86 22.19 9.75 -8.08
C ARG A 86 22.11 10.79 -9.19
N SER A 87 21.18 10.66 -10.13
CA SER A 87 21.01 11.59 -11.24
C SER A 87 20.70 13.01 -10.75
N LEU A 88 19.87 13.15 -9.72
CA LEU A 88 19.58 14.42 -9.07
C LEU A 88 20.82 15.01 -8.39
N GLY A 89 21.64 14.18 -7.74
CA GLY A 89 22.94 14.58 -7.18
C GLY A 89 23.89 15.16 -8.23
N GLN A 90 23.89 14.59 -9.45
CA GLN A 90 24.69 15.08 -10.58
C GLN A 90 24.15 16.40 -11.16
N ILE A 91 22.84 16.52 -11.34
CA ILE A 91 22.21 17.72 -11.91
C ILE A 91 22.42 18.95 -11.00
N TRP A 92 22.33 18.75 -9.68
CA TRP A 92 22.30 19.84 -8.71
C TRP A 92 23.58 19.97 -7.87
N GLU A 93 24.68 19.33 -8.29
CA GLU A 93 25.95 19.32 -7.55
C GLU A 93 26.42 20.75 -7.23
N GLY A 94 26.69 21.03 -5.94
CA GLY A 94 27.23 22.31 -5.47
C GLY A 94 26.32 23.54 -5.65
N THR A 95 25.06 23.36 -6.08
CA THR A 95 24.12 24.47 -6.28
C THR A 95 23.66 25.09 -4.96
N ASN A 96 23.63 24.30 -3.88
CA ASN A 96 23.07 24.64 -2.57
C ASN A 96 21.57 25.00 -2.64
N ALA A 97 20.90 25.06 -1.48
CA ALA A 97 19.45 25.24 -1.43
C ALA A 97 18.97 26.69 -1.65
N GLY A 98 19.42 27.32 -2.73
CA GLY A 98 19.09 28.70 -3.08
C GLY A 98 17.84 28.88 -3.94
N THR A 99 17.26 27.80 -4.49
CA THR A 99 16.07 27.86 -5.35
C THR A 99 14.97 26.92 -4.89
N PRO A 100 13.69 27.21 -5.21
CA PRO A 100 12.56 26.32 -4.92
C PRO A 100 12.73 24.91 -5.50
N GLU A 101 13.40 24.77 -6.65
CA GLU A 101 13.68 23.50 -7.29
C GLU A 101 14.65 22.65 -6.45
N VAL A 102 15.74 23.25 -5.95
CA VAL A 102 16.69 22.53 -5.07
C VAL A 102 16.02 22.15 -3.75
N GLN A 103 15.19 23.03 -3.18
CA GLN A 103 14.41 22.72 -1.99
C GLN A 103 13.49 21.50 -2.21
N LYS A 104 12.79 21.44 -3.34
CA LYS A 104 11.95 20.29 -3.72
C LYS A 104 12.78 19.00 -3.83
N VAL A 105 13.95 19.06 -4.48
CA VAL A 105 14.86 17.93 -4.61
C VAL A 105 15.35 17.47 -3.23
N ASN A 106 15.76 18.39 -2.37
CA ASN A 106 16.17 18.10 -1.00
C ASN A 106 15.05 17.39 -0.22
N ALA A 107 13.82 17.88 -0.32
CA ALA A 107 12.68 17.31 0.38
C ALA A 107 12.37 15.88 -0.10
N ALA A 108 12.47 15.63 -1.41
CA ALA A 108 12.26 14.30 -1.98
C ALA A 108 13.38 13.33 -1.56
N LEU A 109 14.65 13.75 -1.66
CA LEU A 109 15.79 12.93 -1.25
C LEU A 109 15.78 12.62 0.25
N LEU A 110 15.40 13.57 1.11
CA LEU A 110 15.23 13.32 2.55
C LEU A 110 14.09 12.34 2.83
N ALA A 111 12.95 12.49 2.15
CA ALA A 111 11.87 11.53 2.25
C ALA A 111 12.35 10.10 1.93
N LEU A 112 13.16 9.94 0.88
CA LEU A 112 13.75 8.64 0.53
C LEU A 112 14.81 8.18 1.55
N LEU A 113 15.69 9.08 2.04
CA LEU A 113 16.71 8.77 3.05
C LEU A 113 16.12 8.20 4.35
N HIS A 114 14.94 8.68 4.72
CA HIS A 114 14.21 8.29 5.92
C HIS A 114 13.12 7.24 5.69
N SER A 115 13.02 6.70 4.48
CA SER A 115 12.16 5.55 4.21
C SER A 115 12.81 4.22 4.63
N GLU A 116 12.00 3.17 4.71
CA GLU A 116 12.38 1.77 4.99
C GLU A 116 13.23 1.19 3.83
N LEU A 117 14.45 1.71 3.63
CA LEU A 117 15.38 1.18 2.64
C LEU A 117 16.34 0.17 3.28
N PRO A 118 16.74 -0.88 2.54
CA PRO A 118 17.93 -1.65 2.91
C PRO A 118 19.13 -0.71 3.09
N GLU A 119 19.99 -0.95 4.08
CA GLU A 119 21.10 -0.06 4.45
C GLU A 119 21.95 0.41 3.25
N VAL A 120 22.22 -0.49 2.29
CA VAL A 120 23.00 -0.19 1.07
C VAL A 120 22.31 0.86 0.20
N GLY A 121 20.97 0.89 0.19
CA GLY A 121 20.16 1.87 -0.55
C GLY A 121 20.17 3.26 0.06
N VAL A 122 20.44 3.41 1.36
CA VAL A 122 20.38 4.70 2.07
C VAL A 122 21.52 5.65 1.64
N TYR A 123 22.67 5.10 1.22
CA TYR A 123 23.82 5.91 0.83
C TYR A 123 23.55 6.80 -0.38
N MET A 124 22.75 6.37 -1.35
CA MET A 124 22.54 7.12 -2.59
C MET A 124 21.82 8.46 -2.37
N PRO A 125 20.62 8.51 -1.74
CA PRO A 125 20.00 9.79 -1.41
C PRO A 125 20.85 10.62 -0.44
N GLY A 126 21.54 9.97 0.51
CA GLY A 126 22.41 10.68 1.46
C GLY A 126 23.59 11.38 0.79
N VAL A 127 24.29 10.68 -0.10
CA VAL A 127 25.42 11.22 -0.87
C VAL A 127 24.94 12.34 -1.81
N ALA A 128 23.81 12.15 -2.49
CA ALA A 128 23.22 13.19 -3.33
C ALA A 128 22.94 14.48 -2.52
N LEU A 129 22.34 14.36 -1.33
CA LEU A 129 22.10 15.50 -0.44
C LEU A 129 23.40 16.19 -0.01
N VAL A 130 24.44 15.42 0.30
CA VAL A 130 25.78 15.95 0.64
C VAL A 130 26.38 16.70 -0.54
N GLN A 131 26.31 16.16 -1.76
CA GLN A 131 26.83 16.76 -2.99
C GLN A 131 26.10 18.06 -3.36
N ILE A 132 24.76 18.06 -3.30
CA ILE A 132 23.93 19.20 -3.68
C ILE A 132 24.15 20.38 -2.74
N ASN A 133 24.19 20.12 -1.43
CA ASN A 133 24.21 21.16 -0.39
C ASN A 133 25.59 21.41 0.20
N THR A 134 26.62 20.77 -0.35
CA THR A 134 28.01 20.87 0.12
C THR A 134 28.13 20.60 1.63
N ILE A 135 27.39 19.59 2.13
CA ILE A 135 27.30 19.30 3.56
C ILE A 135 28.68 18.83 4.06
N PRO A 136 29.22 19.39 5.16
CA PRO A 136 30.58 19.08 5.63
C PRO A 136 30.65 17.73 6.37
N LEU A 137 30.38 16.62 5.67
CA LEU A 137 30.51 15.25 6.17
C LEU A 137 31.73 14.57 5.52
N ALA A 138 32.69 14.15 6.34
CA ALA A 138 33.88 13.48 5.85
C ALA A 138 33.55 12.05 5.37
N ARG A 139 33.88 11.74 4.11
CA ARG A 139 33.73 10.41 3.50
C ARG A 139 32.31 9.82 3.65
N PRO A 140 31.28 10.42 3.03
CA PRO A 140 29.89 9.99 3.22
C PRO A 140 29.63 8.52 2.85
N HIS A 141 30.38 7.94 1.90
CA HIS A 141 30.30 6.52 1.55
C HIS A 141 30.88 5.55 2.59
N GLY A 142 31.63 6.05 3.57
CA GLY A 142 32.28 5.23 4.61
C GLY A 142 31.74 5.46 6.01
N LEU A 143 30.72 6.31 6.17
CA LEU A 143 30.04 6.53 7.45
C LEU A 143 29.01 5.43 7.70
N PRO A 144 28.82 4.98 8.95
CA PRO A 144 27.63 4.21 9.32
C PRO A 144 26.34 4.94 8.89
N VAL A 145 25.33 4.18 8.45
CA VAL A 145 24.08 4.75 7.92
C VAL A 145 23.41 5.70 8.91
N ASP A 146 23.40 5.35 10.19
CA ASP A 146 22.81 6.20 11.25
C ASP A 146 23.58 7.51 11.41
N GLU A 147 24.92 7.48 11.32
CA GLU A 147 25.74 8.69 11.39
C GLU A 147 25.54 9.58 10.17
N LEU A 148 25.45 8.99 8.96
CA LEU A 148 25.13 9.71 7.74
C LEU A 148 23.77 10.39 7.84
N ARG A 149 22.74 9.65 8.27
CA ARG A 149 21.37 10.13 8.43
C ARG A 149 21.31 11.24 9.49
N ALA A 150 21.95 11.06 10.63
CA ALA A 150 21.99 12.04 11.70
C ALA A 150 22.70 13.32 11.27
N GLY A 151 23.86 13.21 10.62
CA GLY A 151 24.63 14.35 10.14
C GLY A 151 23.88 15.19 9.10
N ILE A 152 23.19 14.54 8.16
CA ILE A 152 22.34 15.22 7.17
C ILE A 152 21.16 15.90 7.87
N SER A 153 20.47 15.20 8.78
CA SER A 153 19.31 15.74 9.51
C SER A 153 19.68 16.95 10.36
N ASP A 154 20.83 16.93 11.03
CA ASP A 154 21.35 18.05 11.80
C ASP A 154 21.68 19.25 10.90
N TRP A 155 22.24 19.02 9.71
CA TRP A 155 22.47 20.10 8.75
C TRP A 155 21.16 20.75 8.31
N PHE A 156 20.12 19.99 7.97
CA PHE A 156 18.81 20.56 7.60
C PHE A 156 18.10 21.25 8.76
N THR A 157 18.33 20.80 10.00
CA THR A 157 17.85 21.51 11.20
C THR A 157 18.48 22.90 11.33
N ARG A 158 19.77 23.03 10.99
CA ARG A 158 20.51 24.30 10.99
C ARG A 158 20.26 25.16 9.75
N ASN A 159 19.71 24.59 8.68
CA ASN A 159 19.44 25.25 7.41
C ASN A 159 17.97 25.02 7.00
N PRO A 160 16.98 25.52 7.75
CA PRO A 160 15.57 25.25 7.49
C PRO A 160 15.08 25.78 6.14
N ASP A 161 15.71 26.84 5.63
CA ASP A 161 15.43 27.41 4.30
C ASP A 161 15.88 26.49 3.16
N ALA A 162 16.60 25.40 3.46
CA ALA A 162 16.98 24.40 2.47
C ALA A 162 15.85 23.43 2.11
N LEU A 163 14.70 23.56 2.77
CA LEU A 163 13.49 22.79 2.52
C LEU A 163 12.34 23.70 2.12
N PRO A 164 11.39 23.21 1.32
CA PRO A 164 10.22 23.98 0.97
C PRO A 164 9.32 24.11 2.20
N ALA A 165 8.31 24.97 2.12
CA ALA A 165 7.31 25.11 3.16
C ALA A 165 6.64 23.75 3.47
N PRO A 166 6.24 23.46 4.73
CA PRO A 166 5.67 22.18 5.14
C PRO A 166 4.53 21.66 4.25
N GLY A 167 3.64 22.54 3.78
CA GLY A 167 2.52 22.16 2.91
C GLY A 167 2.93 21.65 1.52
N VAL A 168 4.14 21.95 1.06
CA VAL A 168 4.69 21.52 -0.25
C VAL A 168 5.57 20.26 -0.14
N ARG A 169 6.04 19.92 1.07
CA ARG A 169 6.91 18.75 1.29
C ARG A 169 6.17 17.45 0.98
N PRO A 170 6.88 16.41 0.50
CA PRO A 170 6.35 15.06 0.49
C PRO A 170 5.88 14.66 1.89
N TRP A 171 4.77 13.93 1.96
CA TRP A 171 4.18 13.56 3.25
C TRP A 171 5.12 12.71 4.10
N GLN A 172 5.97 11.89 3.47
CA GLN A 172 6.95 11.04 4.15
C GLN A 172 7.94 11.88 4.95
N LEU A 173 8.39 13.02 4.40
CA LEU A 173 9.26 13.94 5.13
C LEU A 173 8.51 14.61 6.29
N ASN A 174 7.25 15.01 6.09
CA ASN A 174 6.44 15.56 7.18
C ASN A 174 6.19 14.50 8.28
N ALA A 175 5.92 13.24 7.93
CA ALA A 175 5.79 12.14 8.89
C ALA A 175 7.08 11.95 9.68
N TYR A 176 8.23 11.89 8.99
CA TYR A 176 9.54 11.82 9.64
C TYR A 176 9.75 13.01 10.60
N MET A 177 9.50 14.24 10.16
CA MET A 177 9.68 15.43 10.99
C MET A 177 8.75 15.45 12.20
N ALA A 178 7.49 15.04 12.04
CA ALA A 178 6.52 14.98 13.11
C ALA A 178 6.94 13.97 14.20
N LEU A 179 7.52 12.85 13.80
CA LEU A 179 7.94 11.77 14.69
C LEU A 179 9.31 12.02 15.37
N HIS A 180 10.26 12.62 14.64
CA HIS A 180 11.67 12.62 15.05
C HIS A 180 12.27 14.00 15.32
N SER A 181 11.63 15.09 14.91
CA SER A 181 12.22 16.43 15.09
C SER A 181 12.28 16.80 16.57
N GLN A 182 13.42 17.32 17.02
CA GLN A 182 13.57 17.87 18.37
C GLN A 182 12.93 19.26 18.51
N ASN A 183 12.67 19.95 17.39
CA ASN A 183 12.05 21.27 17.38
C ASN A 183 10.51 21.15 17.40
N ALA A 184 9.88 21.61 18.49
CA ALA A 184 8.44 21.53 18.68
C ALA A 184 7.64 22.24 17.58
N ALA A 185 8.06 23.44 17.16
CA ALA A 185 7.38 24.18 16.10
C ALA A 185 7.49 23.46 14.74
N ALA A 186 8.63 22.79 14.48
CA ALA A 186 8.79 22.00 13.27
C ALA A 186 7.90 20.74 13.28
N ARG A 187 7.75 20.08 14.44
CA ARG A 187 6.80 18.96 14.60
C ARG A 187 5.36 19.41 14.38
N GLU A 188 4.93 20.48 15.03
CA GLU A 188 3.57 21.02 14.89
C GLU A 188 3.25 21.40 13.44
N ALA A 189 4.18 22.08 12.77
CA ALA A 189 4.02 22.44 11.36
C ALA A 189 3.95 21.20 10.44
N ALA A 190 4.70 20.14 10.76
CA ALA A 190 4.65 18.89 10.02
C ALA A 190 3.32 18.14 10.25
N VAL A 191 2.83 18.07 11.49
CA VAL A 191 1.50 17.50 11.79
C VAL A 191 0.39 18.26 11.07
N SER A 192 0.43 19.60 11.09
CA SER A 192 -0.55 20.43 10.38
C SER A 192 -0.51 20.17 8.86
N ALA A 193 0.68 20.01 8.27
CA ALA A 193 0.81 19.66 6.86
C ALA A 193 0.23 18.27 6.56
N LEU A 194 0.46 17.28 7.43
CA LEU A 194 -0.15 15.94 7.28
C LEU A 194 -1.68 15.99 7.38
N GLN A 195 -2.24 16.81 8.28
CA GLN A 195 -3.69 17.00 8.38
C GLN A 195 -4.29 17.61 7.09
N GLN A 196 -3.55 18.49 6.41
CA GLN A 196 -3.98 19.08 5.14
C GLN A 196 -3.84 18.09 3.97
N GLN A 197 -2.70 17.40 3.89
CA GLN A 197 -2.41 16.44 2.82
C GLN A 197 -3.23 15.15 2.94
N ARG A 198 -3.64 14.79 4.16
CA ARG A 198 -4.34 13.55 4.52
C ARG A 198 -3.73 12.26 3.93
N PRO A 199 -2.42 12.02 4.06
CA PRO A 199 -1.78 10.82 3.53
C PRO A 199 -2.13 9.61 4.42
N LEU A 200 -2.74 8.56 3.86
CA LEU A 200 -3.06 7.36 4.63
C LEU A 200 -1.79 6.61 5.08
N GLY A 201 -0.70 6.65 4.31
CA GLY A 201 0.59 6.06 4.69
C GLY A 201 1.23 6.67 5.95
N ALA A 202 0.80 7.86 6.40
CA ALA A 202 1.25 8.39 7.69
C ALA A 202 0.70 7.61 8.88
N ILE A 203 -0.36 6.82 8.68
CA ILE A 203 -0.84 5.86 9.68
C ILE A 203 0.25 4.83 9.95
N ASP A 204 0.77 4.19 8.90
CA ASP A 204 1.74 3.11 9.02
C ASP A 204 3.03 3.61 9.67
N ALA A 205 3.57 4.74 9.19
CA ALA A 205 4.75 5.37 9.77
C ALA A 205 4.59 5.70 11.27
N THR A 206 3.38 6.11 11.69
CA THR A 206 3.10 6.39 13.10
C THR A 206 3.02 5.11 13.92
N LEU A 207 2.36 4.06 13.42
CA LEU A 207 2.25 2.76 14.10
C LEU A 207 3.60 2.04 14.21
N GLU A 208 4.41 2.10 13.17
CA GLU A 208 5.78 1.56 13.15
C GLU A 208 6.66 2.28 14.19
N ALA A 209 6.60 3.61 14.22
CA ALA A 209 7.33 4.38 15.23
C ALA A 209 6.88 4.04 16.66
N MET A 210 5.58 3.85 16.89
CA MET A 210 5.06 3.37 18.18
C MET A 210 5.63 2.01 18.56
N ALA A 211 5.62 1.05 17.63
CA ALA A 211 6.15 -0.29 17.85
C ALA A 211 7.66 -0.27 18.13
N ALA A 212 8.39 0.67 17.53
CA ALA A 212 9.81 0.92 17.79
C ALA A 212 10.09 1.66 19.11
N GLY A 213 9.07 1.98 19.91
CA GLY A 213 9.20 2.65 21.22
C GLY A 213 9.24 4.18 21.16
N THR A 214 8.94 4.78 20.00
CA THR A 214 8.82 6.24 19.89
C THR A 214 7.63 6.73 20.70
N THR A 215 7.85 7.73 21.56
CA THR A 215 6.77 8.34 22.34
C THR A 215 5.89 9.17 21.41
N VAL A 216 4.68 8.69 21.16
CA VAL A 216 3.72 9.38 20.29
C VAL A 216 2.93 10.43 21.07
N THR A 217 3.05 11.68 20.60
CA THR A 217 2.36 12.85 21.17
C THR A 217 0.85 12.78 20.97
N PRO A 218 0.05 13.53 21.77
CA PRO A 218 -1.40 13.63 21.57
C PRO A 218 -1.78 14.04 20.14
N ASP A 219 -1.02 14.95 19.52
CA ASP A 219 -1.31 15.43 18.16
C ASP A 219 -1.16 14.33 17.10
N LEU A 220 -0.20 13.42 17.28
CA LEU A 220 -0.02 12.27 16.39
C LEU A 220 -1.11 11.20 16.60
N ARG A 221 -1.59 11.01 17.84
CA ARG A 221 -2.78 10.17 18.10
C ARG A 221 -4.04 10.77 17.45
N ASN A 222 -4.19 12.09 17.52
CA ASN A 222 -5.28 12.80 16.85
C ASN A 222 -5.14 12.67 15.32
N LEU A 223 -3.93 12.77 14.77
CA LEU A 223 -3.68 12.55 13.35
C LEU A 223 -4.08 11.13 12.92
N LEU A 224 -3.72 10.09 13.69
CA LEU A 224 -4.19 8.72 13.43
C LEU A 224 -5.72 8.66 13.36
N ALA A 225 -6.40 9.27 14.33
CA ALA A 225 -7.85 9.33 14.37
C ALA A 225 -8.44 10.13 13.20
N ASP A 226 -7.83 11.24 12.79
CA ASP A 226 -8.29 12.09 11.69
C ASP A 226 -8.13 11.43 10.31
N LEU A 227 -7.04 10.67 10.12
CA LEU A 227 -6.73 9.99 8.86
C LEU A 227 -7.58 8.74 8.68
N SER A 228 -7.63 7.89 9.71
CA SER A 228 -8.35 6.62 9.69
C SER A 228 -9.85 6.79 9.99
N GLY A 229 -10.21 7.81 10.76
CA GLY A 229 -11.51 7.95 11.41
C GLY A 229 -11.77 6.95 12.56
N VAL A 230 -10.74 6.23 13.01
CA VAL A 230 -10.78 5.31 14.16
C VAL A 230 -10.01 5.95 15.31
N PRO A 231 -10.63 6.22 16.47
CA PRO A 231 -9.95 6.84 17.60
C PRO A 231 -8.79 5.97 18.08
N PHE A 232 -7.74 6.58 18.65
CA PHE A 232 -6.63 5.87 19.29
C PHE A 232 -6.47 6.33 20.75
N PRO A 233 -6.67 5.47 21.76
CA PRO A 233 -6.98 4.04 21.64
C PRO A 233 -8.38 3.78 21.03
N PRO A 234 -8.57 2.61 20.42
CA PRO A 234 -9.82 2.25 19.76
C PRO A 234 -10.95 2.02 20.75
N ARG A 235 -12.20 2.11 20.29
CA ARG A 235 -13.37 1.95 21.18
C ARG A 235 -13.37 0.58 21.83
N GLY A 236 -13.68 0.55 23.14
CA GLY A 236 -13.75 -0.69 23.92
C GLY A 236 -12.40 -1.18 24.46
N VAL A 237 -11.30 -0.49 24.15
CA VAL A 237 -9.97 -0.78 24.71
C VAL A 237 -9.64 0.25 25.79
N PRO A 238 -9.31 -0.18 27.02
CA PRO A 238 -8.89 0.73 28.09
C PRO A 238 -7.61 1.50 27.74
N ASP A 239 -7.52 2.77 28.18
CA ASP A 239 -6.35 3.63 27.95
C ASP A 239 -5.05 3.09 28.58
N ASP A 240 -5.18 2.25 29.62
CA ASP A 240 -4.09 1.62 30.36
C ASP A 240 -3.70 0.24 29.82
N ALA A 241 -4.38 -0.27 28.77
CA ALA A 241 -3.93 -1.47 28.06
C ALA A 241 -2.51 -1.27 27.51
N ASP A 242 -1.74 -2.35 27.38
CA ASP A 242 -0.41 -2.22 26.78
C ASP A 242 -0.50 -1.76 25.32
N LEU A 243 0.54 -1.07 24.85
CA LEU A 243 0.54 -0.41 23.54
C LEU A 243 0.37 -1.42 22.39
N VAL A 244 0.89 -2.65 22.54
CA VAL A 244 0.76 -3.69 21.52
C VAL A 244 -0.71 -4.08 21.37
N THR A 245 -1.39 -4.35 22.49
CA THR A 245 -2.83 -4.61 22.50
C THR A 245 -3.62 -3.45 21.89
N GLN A 246 -3.29 -2.19 22.23
CA GLN A 246 -3.97 -1.02 21.66
C GLN A 246 -3.81 -0.95 20.14
N ILE A 247 -2.60 -1.17 19.62
CA ILE A 247 -2.30 -1.15 18.18
C ILE A 247 -3.01 -2.30 17.46
N GLU A 248 -2.97 -3.52 18.00
CA GLU A 248 -3.62 -4.68 17.38
C GLU A 248 -5.14 -4.48 17.27
N GLN A 249 -5.79 -4.08 18.35
CA GLN A 249 -7.23 -3.82 18.36
C GLN A 249 -7.60 -2.65 17.43
N TRP A 250 -6.74 -1.64 17.35
CA TRP A 250 -6.94 -0.52 16.46
C TRP A 250 -6.83 -0.95 15.00
N ARG A 251 -5.84 -1.78 14.66
CA ARG A 251 -5.66 -2.33 13.31
C ARG A 251 -6.89 -3.10 12.84
N TRP A 252 -7.53 -3.87 13.72
CA TRP A 252 -8.79 -4.55 13.39
C TRP A 252 -9.93 -3.57 13.06
N GLN A 253 -10.13 -2.53 13.88
CA GLN A 253 -11.14 -1.50 13.61
C GLN A 253 -10.81 -0.69 12.35
N TRP A 254 -9.52 -0.44 12.10
CA TRP A 254 -9.06 0.21 10.88
C TRP A 254 -9.31 -0.66 9.64
N LEU A 255 -9.01 -1.97 9.69
CA LEU A 255 -9.28 -2.90 8.60
C LEU A 255 -10.78 -2.92 8.24
N ALA A 256 -11.64 -3.05 9.25
CA ALA A 256 -13.09 -3.06 9.05
C ALA A 256 -13.56 -1.78 8.34
N ARG A 257 -13.05 -0.62 8.77
CA ARG A 257 -13.37 0.65 8.13
C ARG A 257 -12.80 0.72 6.72
N LEU A 258 -11.51 0.44 6.53
CA LEU A 258 -10.82 0.50 5.25
C LEU A 258 -11.51 -0.38 4.19
N ALA A 259 -11.93 -1.57 4.57
CA ALA A 259 -12.65 -2.51 3.70
C ALA A 259 -13.93 -1.89 3.08
N THR A 260 -14.60 -0.96 3.77
CA THR A 260 -15.80 -0.27 3.26
C THR A 260 -15.49 0.93 2.37
N GLN A 261 -14.25 1.43 2.35
CA GLN A 261 -13.87 2.62 1.59
C GLN A 261 -13.41 2.23 0.17
N THR A 262 -14.29 2.42 -0.81
CA THR A 262 -14.03 2.03 -2.21
C THR A 262 -13.55 3.20 -3.08
N ASP A 263 -13.36 4.39 -2.51
CA ASP A 263 -12.79 5.51 -3.26
C ASP A 263 -11.30 5.28 -3.55
N ARG A 264 -10.83 5.92 -4.62
CA ARG A 264 -9.48 5.75 -5.15
C ARG A 264 -8.38 5.95 -4.10
N ARG A 265 -8.53 6.88 -3.16
CA ARG A 265 -7.50 7.16 -2.16
C ARG A 265 -7.26 5.96 -1.24
N HIS A 266 -8.32 5.27 -0.82
CA HIS A 266 -8.22 4.12 0.08
C HIS A 266 -7.80 2.84 -0.66
N VAL A 267 -8.26 2.68 -1.91
CA VAL A 267 -7.82 1.58 -2.77
C VAL A 267 -6.33 1.72 -3.12
N ASP A 268 -5.88 2.90 -3.53
CA ASP A 268 -4.48 3.17 -3.85
C ASP A 268 -3.57 2.97 -2.62
N TYR A 269 -4.05 3.37 -1.42
CA TYR A 269 -3.36 3.07 -0.15
C TYR A 269 -3.22 1.57 0.10
N ALA A 270 -4.31 0.81 -0.02
CA ALA A 270 -4.28 -0.63 0.23
C ALA A 270 -3.42 -1.38 -0.81
N LEU A 271 -3.44 -0.95 -2.07
CA LEU A 271 -2.57 -1.48 -3.12
C LEU A 271 -1.09 -1.20 -2.82
N SER A 272 -0.75 0.05 -2.47
CA SER A 272 0.62 0.42 -2.12
C SER A 272 1.12 -0.36 -0.89
N GLY A 273 0.27 -0.53 0.12
CA GLY A 273 0.57 -1.33 1.31
C GLY A 273 0.80 -2.80 0.98
N LEU A 274 0.00 -3.37 0.07
CA LEU A 274 0.18 -4.74 -0.39
C LEU A 274 1.53 -4.95 -1.12
N GLU A 275 1.91 -4.03 -2.01
CA GLU A 275 3.19 -4.09 -2.72
C GLU A 275 4.38 -4.03 -1.75
N GLY A 276 4.35 -3.07 -0.81
CA GLY A 276 5.40 -2.94 0.22
C GLY A 276 5.50 -4.19 1.10
N ALA A 277 4.37 -4.70 1.57
CA ALA A 277 4.32 -5.92 2.38
C ALA A 277 4.85 -7.15 1.62
N LEU A 278 4.52 -7.27 0.33
CA LEU A 278 5.00 -8.37 -0.51
C LEU A 278 6.51 -8.31 -0.74
N GLN A 279 7.08 -7.12 -0.88
CA GLN A 279 8.52 -6.95 -1.01
C GLN A 279 9.24 -7.47 0.24
N HIS A 280 8.79 -7.04 1.42
CA HIS A 280 9.36 -7.50 2.69
C HIS A 280 9.22 -9.02 2.87
N TYR A 281 8.04 -9.58 2.57
CA TYR A 281 7.79 -11.02 2.67
C TYR A 281 8.64 -11.86 1.71
N VAL A 282 9.00 -11.33 0.52
CA VAL A 282 9.92 -12.02 -0.41
C VAL A 282 11.32 -12.13 0.19
N GLU A 283 11.79 -11.06 0.82
CA GLU A 283 13.13 -10.99 1.39
C GLU A 283 13.25 -11.87 2.64
N ALA A 284 12.21 -11.91 3.47
CA ALA A 284 12.15 -12.70 4.69
C ALA A 284 10.74 -13.31 4.91
N PRO A 285 10.45 -14.52 4.41
CA PRO A 285 9.13 -15.13 4.54
C PRO A 285 8.90 -15.68 5.95
N THR A 286 8.39 -14.83 6.85
CA THR A 286 7.99 -15.17 8.22
C THR A 286 6.48 -14.98 8.40
N ASP A 287 5.91 -15.58 9.46
CA ASP A 287 4.48 -15.38 9.81
C ASP A 287 4.16 -13.92 10.11
N GLU A 288 5.11 -13.22 10.73
CA GLU A 288 5.05 -11.78 11.02
C GLU A 288 5.06 -10.95 9.73
N ALA A 289 5.96 -11.24 8.79
CA ALA A 289 6.01 -10.57 7.49
C ALA A 289 4.76 -10.85 6.63
N ALA A 290 4.05 -11.94 6.90
CA ALA A 290 2.81 -12.29 6.21
C ALA A 290 1.57 -11.55 6.75
N GLU A 291 1.61 -11.00 7.98
CA GLU A 291 0.46 -10.27 8.55
C GLU A 291 0.07 -9.03 7.74
N PRO A 292 0.98 -8.11 7.38
CA PRO A 292 0.63 -6.96 6.54
C PRO A 292 0.09 -7.37 5.17
N VAL A 293 0.62 -8.46 4.58
CA VAL A 293 0.12 -9.02 3.31
C VAL A 293 -1.35 -9.45 3.47
N ARG A 294 -1.68 -10.16 4.55
CA ARG A 294 -3.06 -10.57 4.86
C ARG A 294 -3.98 -9.36 5.06
N PHE A 295 -3.53 -8.37 5.82
CA PHE A 295 -4.27 -7.15 6.12
C PHE A 295 -4.70 -6.41 4.85
N PHE A 296 -3.74 -6.04 3.99
CA PHE A 296 -4.03 -5.26 2.78
C PHE A 296 -4.81 -6.07 1.75
N ARG A 297 -4.50 -7.38 1.63
CA ARG A 297 -5.27 -8.28 0.78
C ARG A 297 -6.74 -8.36 1.22
N ALA A 298 -7.02 -8.49 2.51
CA ALA A 298 -8.40 -8.55 3.02
C ALA A 298 -9.17 -7.26 2.70
N ALA A 299 -8.54 -6.09 2.87
CA ALA A 299 -9.14 -4.80 2.49
C ALA A 299 -9.45 -4.75 0.98
N LEU A 300 -8.49 -5.08 0.13
CA LEU A 300 -8.64 -5.05 -1.33
C LEU A 300 -9.68 -6.01 -1.85
N LEU A 301 -9.76 -7.22 -1.29
CA LEU A 301 -10.80 -8.18 -1.66
C LEU A 301 -12.19 -7.68 -1.29
N SER A 302 -12.34 -6.81 -0.30
CA SER A 302 -13.61 -6.15 -0.01
C SER A 302 -13.89 -5.00 -1.00
N GLN A 303 -12.88 -4.16 -1.25
CA GLN A 303 -12.98 -2.93 -2.05
C GLN A 303 -13.17 -3.18 -3.56
N LEU A 304 -12.52 -4.19 -4.12
CA LEU A 304 -12.53 -4.51 -5.55
C LEU A 304 -13.62 -5.53 -5.87
N SER A 305 -14.35 -5.33 -6.97
CA SER A 305 -15.45 -6.22 -7.39
C SER A 305 -14.96 -7.50 -8.05
N ASP A 306 -13.95 -7.39 -8.91
CA ASP A 306 -13.55 -8.42 -9.87
C ASP A 306 -12.09 -8.18 -10.35
N PRO A 307 -11.49 -9.11 -11.13
CA PRO A 307 -10.12 -8.95 -11.62
C PRO A 307 -9.89 -7.74 -12.53
N ASP A 308 -10.90 -7.26 -13.25
CA ASP A 308 -10.77 -6.10 -14.16
C ASP A 308 -10.66 -4.79 -13.38
N ALA A 309 -11.13 -4.77 -12.13
CA ALA A 309 -10.95 -3.64 -11.21
C ALA A 309 -9.51 -3.49 -10.68
N VAL A 310 -8.63 -4.48 -10.88
CA VAL A 310 -7.23 -4.41 -10.42
C VAL A 310 -6.39 -3.53 -11.37
N PRO A 311 -5.88 -2.37 -10.93
CA PRO A 311 -5.16 -1.43 -11.80
C PRO A 311 -3.96 -2.08 -12.49
N ALA A 312 -3.69 -1.71 -13.74
CA ALA A 312 -2.59 -2.26 -14.54
C ALA A 312 -1.20 -2.08 -13.89
N THR A 313 -1.05 -1.05 -13.06
CA THR A 313 0.17 -0.68 -12.33
C THR A 313 0.58 -1.66 -11.23
N VAL A 314 -0.35 -2.52 -10.79
CA VAL A 314 -0.10 -3.55 -9.76
C VAL A 314 0.86 -4.61 -10.31
N SER A 315 1.85 -4.99 -9.50
CA SER A 315 2.89 -5.95 -9.84
C SER A 315 2.31 -7.31 -10.21
N PRO A 316 2.98 -8.10 -11.08
CA PRO A 316 2.50 -9.43 -11.45
C PRO A 316 2.22 -10.34 -10.25
N LYS A 317 3.00 -10.20 -9.17
CA LYS A 317 2.85 -10.99 -7.94
C LYS A 317 1.59 -10.58 -7.17
N ALA A 318 1.41 -9.29 -6.90
CA ALA A 318 0.21 -8.78 -6.24
C ALA A 318 -1.05 -9.10 -7.07
N ARG A 319 -0.99 -8.91 -8.39
CA ARG A 319 -2.08 -9.27 -9.31
C ARG A 319 -2.44 -10.75 -9.24
N THR A 320 -1.45 -11.65 -9.26
CA THR A 320 -1.70 -13.09 -9.13
C THR A 320 -2.41 -13.42 -7.82
N MET A 321 -2.03 -12.75 -6.74
CA MET A 321 -2.61 -12.96 -5.41
C MET A 321 -4.04 -12.42 -5.26
N LEU A 322 -4.43 -11.43 -6.08
CA LEU A 322 -5.76 -10.81 -6.07
C LEU A 322 -6.71 -11.43 -7.10
N ASN A 323 -6.25 -11.76 -8.31
CA ASN A 323 -7.12 -12.16 -9.41
C ASN A 323 -7.92 -13.43 -9.09
N ASP A 324 -7.26 -14.46 -8.56
CA ASP A 324 -7.89 -15.75 -8.32
C ASP A 324 -9.03 -15.67 -7.27
N PRO A 325 -8.85 -15.00 -6.10
CA PRO A 325 -9.97 -14.74 -5.18
C PRO A 325 -11.01 -13.74 -5.73
N LEU A 326 -10.63 -12.71 -6.50
CA LEU A 326 -11.58 -11.76 -7.08
C LEU A 326 -12.48 -12.39 -8.15
N GLU A 327 -11.94 -13.31 -8.95
CA GLU A 327 -12.74 -14.06 -9.92
C GLU A 327 -13.78 -14.94 -9.21
N ARG A 328 -13.39 -15.58 -8.11
CA ARG A 328 -14.33 -16.31 -7.25
C ARG A 328 -15.37 -15.39 -6.62
N LYS A 329 -14.98 -14.19 -6.20
CA LYS A 329 -15.88 -13.18 -5.64
C LYS A 329 -16.95 -12.81 -6.67
N ARG A 330 -16.53 -12.51 -7.89
CA ARG A 330 -17.43 -12.22 -9.02
C ARG A 330 -18.43 -13.35 -9.25
N ILE A 331 -17.97 -14.60 -9.35
CA ILE A 331 -18.84 -15.76 -9.57
C ILE A 331 -19.84 -15.96 -8.40
N ILE A 332 -19.38 -15.84 -7.15
CA ILE A 332 -20.26 -15.97 -5.98
C ILE A 332 -21.27 -14.81 -5.94
N GLN A 333 -20.85 -13.59 -6.24
CA GLN A 333 -21.70 -12.41 -6.29
C GLN A 333 -22.82 -12.57 -7.33
N ASP A 334 -22.47 -12.98 -8.55
CA ASP A 334 -23.44 -13.24 -9.62
C ASP A 334 -24.45 -14.33 -9.23
N ALA A 335 -23.96 -15.40 -8.60
CA ALA A 335 -24.82 -16.49 -8.12
C ALA A 335 -25.74 -16.05 -6.97
N VAL A 336 -25.26 -15.22 -6.03
CA VAL A 336 -26.05 -14.65 -4.93
C VAL A 336 -27.11 -13.68 -5.46
N ALA A 337 -26.75 -12.82 -6.42
CA ALA A 337 -27.70 -11.92 -7.07
C ALA A 337 -28.79 -12.71 -7.81
N THR A 338 -28.41 -13.70 -8.60
CA THR A 338 -29.37 -14.57 -9.30
C THR A 338 -30.25 -15.33 -8.31
N LEU A 339 -29.66 -15.86 -7.22
CA LEU A 339 -30.37 -16.54 -6.15
C LEU A 339 -31.42 -15.65 -5.48
N ALA A 340 -31.21 -14.32 -5.44
CA ALA A 340 -32.17 -13.36 -4.89
C ALA A 340 -33.42 -13.21 -5.77
N GLU A 341 -33.26 -13.30 -7.09
CA GLU A 341 -34.32 -13.08 -8.08
C GLU A 341 -35.15 -14.35 -8.37
N VAL A 342 -34.52 -15.51 -8.41
CA VAL A 342 -35.20 -16.77 -8.78
C VAL A 342 -36.10 -17.31 -7.66
N THR A 343 -37.28 -17.79 -8.03
CA THR A 343 -38.27 -18.36 -7.10
C THR A 343 -38.32 -19.88 -7.14
N ALA A 344 -38.07 -20.49 -8.30
CA ALA A 344 -38.15 -21.93 -8.48
C ALA A 344 -37.06 -22.68 -7.67
N PRO A 345 -37.41 -23.72 -6.91
CA PRO A 345 -36.45 -24.46 -6.08
C PRO A 345 -35.24 -25.02 -6.85
N LEU A 346 -35.47 -25.50 -8.09
CA LEU A 346 -34.41 -26.06 -8.92
C LEU A 346 -33.34 -25.02 -9.28
N ASP A 347 -33.77 -23.81 -9.65
CA ASP A 347 -32.87 -22.72 -10.00
C ASP A 347 -32.09 -22.23 -8.78
N LYS A 348 -32.75 -22.15 -7.60
CA LYS A 348 -32.07 -21.85 -6.33
C LYS A 348 -30.98 -22.88 -6.02
N THR A 349 -31.28 -24.17 -6.14
CA THR A 349 -30.29 -25.25 -5.94
C THR A 349 -29.14 -25.16 -6.95
N ALA A 350 -29.40 -24.77 -8.21
CA ALA A 350 -28.34 -24.56 -9.20
C ALA A 350 -27.38 -23.45 -8.78
N GLN A 351 -27.90 -22.31 -8.32
CA GLN A 351 -27.06 -21.20 -7.81
C GLN A 351 -26.27 -21.59 -6.56
N LEU A 352 -26.90 -22.29 -5.61
CA LEU A 352 -26.22 -22.77 -4.41
C LEU A 352 -25.07 -23.74 -4.75
N ARG A 353 -25.21 -24.57 -5.79
CA ARG A 353 -24.12 -25.43 -6.27
C ARG A 353 -22.94 -24.65 -6.84
N ILE A 354 -23.21 -23.56 -7.57
CA ILE A 354 -22.16 -22.66 -8.07
C ILE A 354 -21.39 -22.07 -6.88
N ILE A 355 -22.10 -21.54 -5.88
CA ILE A 355 -21.51 -20.99 -4.66
C ILE A 355 -20.68 -22.06 -3.93
N GLN A 356 -21.24 -23.26 -3.72
CA GLN A 356 -20.53 -24.36 -3.08
C GLN A 356 -19.27 -24.79 -3.83
N ALA A 357 -19.28 -24.77 -5.17
CA ALA A 357 -18.11 -25.11 -5.97
C ALA A 357 -16.98 -24.10 -5.72
N GLN A 358 -17.29 -22.80 -5.70
CA GLN A 358 -16.30 -21.77 -5.46
C GLN A 358 -15.72 -21.80 -4.04
N ILE A 359 -16.55 -22.08 -3.01
CA ILE A 359 -16.10 -22.16 -1.61
C ILE A 359 -15.08 -23.29 -1.38
N ARG A 360 -15.07 -24.34 -2.21
CA ARG A 360 -14.15 -25.48 -2.07
C ARG A 360 -12.72 -25.18 -2.53
N HIS A 361 -12.49 -24.06 -3.22
CA HIS A 361 -11.14 -23.62 -3.59
C HIS A 361 -10.39 -23.05 -2.38
N ASP A 362 -9.06 -23.00 -2.45
CA ASP A 362 -8.18 -22.59 -1.34
C ASP A 362 -8.51 -21.20 -0.76
N THR A 363 -8.92 -20.24 -1.59
CA THR A 363 -9.37 -18.90 -1.15
C THR A 363 -10.89 -18.74 -1.11
N GLY A 364 -11.63 -19.81 -1.42
CA GLY A 364 -13.09 -19.80 -1.54
C GLY A 364 -13.80 -19.51 -0.22
N ARG A 365 -13.25 -19.98 0.91
CA ARG A 365 -13.79 -19.70 2.25
C ARG A 365 -13.73 -18.22 2.60
N GLU A 366 -12.57 -17.60 2.39
CA GLU A 366 -12.35 -16.17 2.67
C GLU A 366 -13.30 -15.29 1.88
N VAL A 367 -13.40 -15.52 0.57
CA VAL A 367 -14.33 -14.79 -0.29
C VAL A 367 -15.77 -15.09 0.09
N GLY A 368 -16.09 -16.35 0.40
CA GLY A 368 -17.42 -16.77 0.84
C GLY A 368 -17.89 -16.04 2.11
N MET A 369 -16.98 -15.73 3.05
CA MET A 369 -17.31 -14.99 4.28
C MET A 369 -17.92 -13.62 3.99
N MET A 370 -17.53 -12.97 2.88
CA MET A 370 -18.10 -11.68 2.45
C MET A 370 -19.59 -11.75 2.11
N PHE A 371 -20.09 -12.95 1.78
CA PHE A 371 -21.49 -13.20 1.43
C PHE A 371 -22.26 -13.90 2.56
N LEU A 372 -21.66 -14.05 3.75
CA LEU A 372 -22.27 -14.80 4.85
C LEU A 372 -23.60 -14.19 5.30
N SER A 373 -23.67 -12.85 5.42
CA SER A 373 -24.89 -12.14 5.83
C SER A 373 -26.04 -12.29 4.82
N PRO A 374 -25.88 -11.94 3.53
CA PRO A 374 -26.97 -12.10 2.57
C PRO A 374 -27.42 -13.57 2.41
N LEU A 375 -26.50 -14.53 2.53
CA LEU A 375 -26.83 -15.95 2.51
C LEU A 375 -27.60 -16.40 3.76
N PHE A 376 -27.22 -15.89 4.93
CA PHE A 376 -27.94 -16.13 6.19
C PHE A 376 -29.36 -15.58 6.12
N ASP A 377 -29.53 -14.33 5.71
CA ASP A 377 -30.86 -13.68 5.60
C ASP A 377 -31.77 -14.40 4.61
N ARG A 378 -31.19 -15.01 3.58
CA ARG A 378 -31.93 -15.85 2.62
C ARG A 378 -32.31 -17.18 3.27
N ALA A 379 -31.39 -17.85 3.95
CA ALA A 379 -31.64 -19.11 4.66
C ALA A 379 -32.72 -18.97 5.75
N TYR A 380 -32.74 -17.83 6.44
CA TYR A 380 -33.70 -17.51 7.49
C TYR A 380 -35.15 -17.40 6.97
N ARG A 381 -35.30 -17.00 5.70
CA ARG A 381 -36.59 -16.80 5.03
C ARG A 381 -36.96 -17.94 4.06
N GLU A 382 -36.10 -18.94 3.87
CA GLU A 382 -36.34 -19.99 2.89
C GLU A 382 -37.41 -20.98 3.38
N GLU A 383 -38.52 -21.04 2.66
CA GLU A 383 -39.65 -21.91 2.97
C GLU A 383 -39.40 -23.35 2.50
N THR A 384 -38.62 -23.54 1.43
CA THR A 384 -38.38 -24.85 0.81
C THR A 384 -37.35 -25.66 1.61
N PRO A 385 -37.72 -26.81 2.24
CA PRO A 385 -36.80 -27.55 3.11
C PRO A 385 -35.54 -28.07 2.42
N ALA A 386 -35.64 -28.46 1.15
CA ALA A 386 -34.50 -28.92 0.37
C ALA A 386 -33.48 -27.79 0.14
N VAL A 387 -33.96 -26.61 -0.31
CA VAL A 387 -33.12 -25.43 -0.54
C VAL A 387 -32.49 -24.92 0.76
N ALA A 388 -33.27 -24.90 1.85
CA ALA A 388 -32.74 -24.56 3.17
C ALA A 388 -31.62 -25.53 3.61
N GLY A 389 -31.75 -26.82 3.29
CA GLY A 389 -30.69 -27.82 3.49
C GLY A 389 -29.40 -27.44 2.76
N ASP A 390 -29.49 -27.15 1.45
CA ASP A 390 -28.35 -26.74 0.62
C ASP A 390 -27.70 -25.43 1.15
N MET A 391 -28.51 -24.48 1.61
CA MET A 391 -28.04 -23.24 2.24
C MET A 391 -27.30 -23.51 3.55
N GLY A 392 -27.80 -24.42 4.39
CA GLY A 392 -27.12 -24.83 5.62
C GLY A 392 -25.73 -25.42 5.35
N GLU A 393 -25.57 -26.19 4.27
CA GLU A 393 -24.26 -26.70 3.85
C GLU A 393 -23.31 -25.57 3.40
N VAL A 394 -23.82 -24.57 2.67
CA VAL A 394 -23.04 -23.38 2.28
C VAL A 394 -22.57 -22.60 3.52
N LEU A 395 -23.49 -22.25 4.42
CA LEU A 395 -23.19 -21.52 5.66
C LEU A 395 -22.17 -22.28 6.53
N SER A 396 -22.30 -23.60 6.61
CA SER A 396 -21.36 -24.46 7.35
C SER A 396 -19.95 -24.40 6.77
N ARG A 397 -19.81 -24.43 5.45
CA ARG A 397 -18.50 -24.41 4.79
C ARG A 397 -17.81 -23.05 4.90
N ILE A 398 -18.58 -21.97 4.75
CA ILE A 398 -18.05 -20.60 4.85
C ILE A 398 -17.57 -20.33 6.28
N SER A 399 -18.46 -20.54 7.27
CA SER A 399 -18.13 -20.26 8.68
C SER A 399 -17.15 -21.26 9.29
N GLY A 400 -17.15 -22.50 8.82
CA GLY A 400 -16.51 -23.63 9.51
C GLY A 400 -17.32 -24.16 10.70
N ILE A 401 -18.53 -23.62 10.93
CA ILE A 401 -19.42 -23.99 12.04
C ILE A 401 -20.63 -24.74 11.47
N PRO A 402 -20.87 -26.00 11.82
CA PRO A 402 -21.96 -26.78 11.25
C PRO A 402 -23.35 -26.22 11.56
N VAL A 403 -24.20 -26.11 10.53
CA VAL A 403 -25.63 -25.81 10.65
C VAL A 403 -26.46 -26.75 9.76
N ALA A 404 -27.01 -27.78 10.39
CA ALA A 404 -27.86 -28.75 9.71
C ALA A 404 -29.31 -28.27 9.65
N LEU A 405 -29.75 -27.88 8.45
CA LEU A 405 -31.15 -27.52 8.15
C LEU A 405 -31.91 -28.63 7.42
N LYS A 406 -31.17 -29.60 6.87
CA LYS A 406 -31.71 -30.77 6.18
C LYS A 406 -32.63 -31.55 7.14
N ASN A 407 -33.75 -32.04 6.60
CA ASN A 407 -34.79 -32.79 7.33
C ASN A 407 -35.58 -31.99 8.39
N ILE A 408 -35.47 -30.66 8.42
CA ILE A 408 -36.32 -29.80 9.26
C ILE A 408 -37.39 -29.16 8.38
N SER A 409 -38.63 -29.62 8.47
CA SER A 409 -39.73 -29.14 7.62
C SER A 409 -40.30 -27.80 8.07
N LEU A 410 -40.36 -27.55 9.38
CA LEU A 410 -40.95 -26.33 9.97
C LEU A 410 -39.96 -25.16 9.91
N LEU A 411 -40.42 -24.01 9.41
CA LEU A 411 -39.61 -22.80 9.26
C LEU A 411 -39.06 -22.30 10.61
N ASP A 412 -39.91 -22.19 11.63
CA ASP A 412 -39.53 -21.71 12.97
C ASP A 412 -38.43 -22.58 13.61
N MET A 413 -38.44 -23.88 13.35
CA MET A 413 -37.39 -24.78 13.82
C MET A 413 -36.05 -24.56 13.10
N ARG A 414 -36.09 -24.21 11.81
CA ARG A 414 -34.89 -23.82 11.05
C ARG A 414 -34.36 -22.47 11.52
N GLN A 415 -35.23 -21.49 11.75
CA GLN A 415 -34.86 -20.18 12.29
C GLN A 415 -34.21 -20.31 13.67
N ALA A 416 -34.81 -21.06 14.60
CA ALA A 416 -34.21 -21.31 15.91
C ALA A 416 -32.85 -22.05 15.85
N ARG A 417 -32.60 -22.81 14.77
CA ARG A 417 -31.28 -23.43 14.53
C ARG A 417 -30.28 -22.40 14.01
N LEU A 418 -30.71 -21.54 13.09
CA LEU A 418 -29.92 -20.44 12.55
C LEU A 418 -29.53 -19.43 13.64
N ASP A 419 -30.43 -19.10 14.57
CA ASP A 419 -30.15 -18.19 15.69
C ASP A 419 -29.04 -18.74 16.61
N ARG A 420 -29.09 -20.04 16.94
CA ARG A 420 -28.03 -20.70 17.71
C ARG A 420 -26.71 -20.73 16.96
N TRP A 421 -26.75 -20.99 15.66
CA TRP A 421 -25.55 -20.96 14.81
C TRP A 421 -24.96 -19.55 14.75
N LEU A 422 -25.79 -18.51 14.58
CA LEU A 422 -25.36 -17.11 14.54
C LEU A 422 -24.65 -16.70 15.84
N THR A 423 -25.20 -17.11 16.98
CA THR A 423 -24.59 -16.89 18.29
C THR A 423 -23.19 -17.50 18.37
N GLU A 424 -23.01 -18.71 17.82
CA GLU A 424 -21.73 -19.41 17.82
C GLU A 424 -20.72 -18.79 16.84
N VAL A 425 -21.17 -18.33 15.67
CA VAL A 425 -20.36 -17.57 14.71
C VAL A 425 -19.85 -16.27 15.34
N GLN A 426 -20.74 -15.52 15.99
CA GLN A 426 -20.40 -14.27 16.68
C GLN A 426 -19.43 -14.51 17.84
N ARG A 427 -19.61 -15.60 18.61
CA ARG A 427 -18.72 -15.99 19.71
C ARG A 427 -17.28 -16.24 19.23
N LEU A 428 -17.09 -16.80 18.04
CA LEU A 428 -15.76 -17.08 17.47
C LEU A 428 -15.15 -15.89 16.72
N GLY A 429 -15.74 -14.69 16.81
CA GLY A 429 -15.19 -13.48 16.20
C GLY A 429 -15.27 -13.45 14.67
N LEU A 430 -16.05 -14.34 14.05
CA LEU A 430 -16.34 -14.29 12.62
C LEU A 430 -17.38 -13.18 12.40
N ALA A 431 -16.92 -11.96 12.13
CA ALA A 431 -17.76 -10.77 12.01
C ALA A 431 -18.87 -10.96 10.95
N LEU A 432 -20.10 -11.10 11.42
CA LEU A 432 -21.30 -10.68 10.72
C LEU A 432 -21.63 -9.29 11.29
N GLU A 433 -20.92 -8.26 10.82
CA GLU A 433 -21.41 -6.91 11.05
C GLU A 433 -22.72 -6.77 10.28
N ALA A 434 -23.81 -6.68 11.03
CA ALA A 434 -25.14 -6.44 10.55
C ALA A 434 -25.12 -5.21 9.62
N THR A 435 -25.35 -5.44 8.33
CA THR A 435 -25.87 -4.40 7.45
C THR A 435 -27.17 -3.90 8.07
N GLY A 436 -27.18 -2.60 8.39
CA GLY A 436 -28.17 -1.92 9.22
C GLY A 436 -29.64 -2.26 8.96
N GLY A 437 -30.36 -2.41 10.07
CA GLY A 437 -31.64 -1.75 10.26
C GLY A 437 -31.41 -0.41 10.97
#